data_AF-A0A2S7T691-F1
#
_entry.id   AF-A0A2S7T691-F1
#
_cell.length_a   1.000
_cell.length_b   1.000
_cell.length_c   1.000
_cell.angle_alpha   90.00
_cell.angle_beta   90.00
_cell.angle_gamma   90.00
#
_symmetry.space_group_name_H-M   'P 1'
#
loop_
_entity.id
_entity.type
_entity.pdbx_description
1 polymer ?
#
loop_
_entity_poly.entity_id
_entity_poly.type
_entity_poly.pdbx_seq_one_letter_code
_entity_poly.pdbx_strand_id
1 'polypeptide(L)'
;MKGLLRGLLILLLGAAGGYYLGTEYPNITDLREKIPFLQSEKEGNSEPGEQVSDSTAQMAASCAEDEALHAKLLSVSTSLEAMKLPYVASKGQDCSGIYHKMKDSVQQWLPADCADHYLFPDYDLIRSSRQIADWYYEQGNLTLVEDPMKERNKIKPGSVMFYSKPGKRYTNLSIELLTAKNQNYSSIGAIMHIGTVVDVEKDEKGNVVQYTLMHGRNERHPASRTDFHKEVQSKSNPNLPAFGNWSQQWVAIADIATKKRGEEGIEAP
;
A
#
# COMPACT_ATOMS: atom_id res chain seq x y z
N MET A 1 67.75 21.26 -15.53
CA MET A 1 67.78 21.59 -14.08
C MET A 1 66.34 21.47 -13.59
N LYS A 2 65.99 20.36 -12.90
CA LYS A 2 65.88 20.23 -11.42
C LYS A 2 64.88 21.26 -10.85
N GLY A 3 63.81 20.95 -10.11
CA GLY A 3 63.23 19.76 -9.46
C GLY A 3 61.87 20.19 -8.82
N LEU A 4 60.83 19.36 -8.76
CA LEU A 4 60.48 18.42 -7.67
C LEU A 4 60.08 19.08 -6.32
N LEU A 5 58.77 19.06 -6.01
CA LEU A 5 58.11 18.83 -4.69
C LEU A 5 56.59 18.70 -5.01
N ARG A 6 55.87 17.56 -4.98
CA ARG A 6 55.61 16.48 -4.00
C ARG A 6 54.89 16.90 -2.71
N GLY A 7 53.66 16.38 -2.59
CA GLY A 7 52.78 16.25 -1.42
C GLY A 7 51.33 16.15 -1.94
N LEU A 8 50.70 15.01 -2.21
CA LEU A 8 50.40 13.77 -1.45
C LEU A 8 49.42 13.97 -0.26
N LEU A 9 48.24 13.34 -0.41
CA LEU A 9 47.35 12.76 0.63
C LEU A 9 46.57 13.76 1.51
N ILE A 10 45.27 13.61 1.85
CA ILE A 10 44.48 12.44 2.26
C ILE A 10 42.98 12.61 1.90
N LEU A 11 42.36 11.49 1.54
CA LEU A 11 40.93 11.21 1.47
C LEU A 11 40.27 11.30 2.86
N LEU A 12 39.20 12.08 3.03
CA LEU A 12 38.21 11.84 4.08
C LEU A 12 36.80 11.91 3.49
N LEU A 13 36.28 10.71 3.22
CA LEU A 13 34.85 10.41 3.16
C LEU A 13 34.26 10.68 4.53
N GLY A 14 33.61 11.83 4.69
CA GLY A 14 32.75 12.13 5.83
C GLY A 14 31.30 11.86 5.45
N ALA A 15 30.78 10.72 5.91
CA ALA A 15 29.36 10.41 5.90
C ALA A 15 28.58 11.51 6.65
N ALA A 16 27.91 12.40 5.92
CA ALA A 16 26.84 13.20 6.46
C ALA A 16 25.55 12.38 6.39
N GLY A 17 25.39 11.51 7.39
CA GLY A 17 24.07 10.99 7.76
C GLY A 17 23.19 12.18 8.12
N GLY A 18 22.32 12.55 7.18
CA GLY A 18 21.26 13.52 7.43
C GLY A 18 20.29 12.89 8.43
N TYR A 19 20.41 13.29 9.69
CA TYR A 19 19.37 13.14 10.69
C TYR A 19 18.08 13.75 10.13
N TYR A 20 17.13 12.90 9.75
CA TYR A 20 15.75 13.30 9.53
C TYR A 20 15.17 13.68 10.89
N LEU A 21 15.25 14.97 11.21
CA LEU A 21 14.51 15.55 12.33
C LEU A 21 13.03 15.52 11.97
N GLY A 22 12.24 15.01 12.91
CA GLY A 22 10.83 14.64 12.76
C GLY A 22 10.00 15.66 11.99
N THR A 23 9.49 15.25 10.85
CA THR A 23 8.28 15.83 10.31
C THR A 23 7.14 15.23 11.13
N GLU A 24 6.59 16.02 12.05
CA GLU A 24 5.34 15.67 12.74
C GLU A 24 4.31 15.27 11.68
N TYR A 25 3.98 13.98 11.67
CA TYR A 25 2.73 13.53 11.08
C TYR A 25 1.63 14.37 11.72
N PRO A 26 0.64 14.87 10.95
CA PRO A 26 -0.55 15.39 11.61
C PRO A 26 -1.06 14.30 12.54
N ASN A 27 -1.08 14.63 13.83
CA ASN A 27 -1.47 13.71 14.88
C ASN A 27 -2.86 13.18 14.50
N ILE A 28 -3.03 11.86 14.41
CA ILE A 28 -4.33 11.25 14.09
C ILE A 28 -5.42 11.68 15.09
N THR A 29 -5.03 12.14 16.28
CA THR A 29 -5.94 12.80 17.24
C THR A 29 -6.57 14.07 16.66
N ASP A 30 -5.88 14.86 15.82
CA ASP A 30 -6.45 16.02 15.11
C ASP A 30 -7.48 15.60 14.04
N LEU A 31 -7.43 14.35 13.56
CA LEU A 31 -8.45 13.78 12.69
C LEU A 31 -9.69 13.35 13.47
N ARG A 32 -9.53 12.91 14.72
CA ARG A 32 -10.64 12.56 15.62
C ARG A 32 -11.51 13.77 15.96
N GLU A 33 -10.93 14.96 16.13
CA GLU A 33 -11.70 16.17 16.42
C GLU A 33 -12.52 16.68 15.22
N LYS A 34 -12.18 16.29 14.00
CA LYS A 34 -12.80 16.79 12.76
C LYS A 34 -13.81 15.83 12.14
N ILE A 35 -14.02 14.65 12.72
CA ILE A 35 -14.85 13.58 12.16
C ILE A 35 -15.89 13.13 13.21
N PRO A 36 -17.15 13.59 13.12
CA PRO A 36 -18.16 13.44 14.18
C PRO A 36 -18.51 12.00 14.59
N PHE A 37 -18.30 11.01 13.71
CA PHE A 37 -18.72 9.63 13.99
C PHE A 37 -17.69 8.83 14.82
N LEU A 38 -16.48 9.36 15.07
CA LEU A 38 -15.47 8.69 15.91
C LEU A 38 -15.74 8.84 17.42
N GLN A 39 -16.89 9.41 17.81
CA GLN A 39 -17.26 9.70 19.21
C GLN A 39 -18.30 8.75 19.82
N SER A 40 -18.84 7.77 19.08
CA SER A 40 -19.61 6.67 19.65
C SER A 40 -18.88 5.38 19.30
N GLU A 41 -18.56 4.48 20.23
CA GLU A 41 -19.49 3.79 21.11
C GLU A 41 -18.79 3.39 22.42
N LYS A 42 -19.49 3.55 23.55
CA LYS A 42 -19.14 2.87 24.79
C LYS A 42 -20.41 2.31 25.42
N GLU A 43 -20.28 1.04 25.82
CA GLU A 43 -21.09 0.28 26.77
C GLU A 43 -22.19 -0.63 26.20
N GLY A 44 -21.88 -1.94 26.26
CA GLY A 44 -22.81 -3.05 26.19
C GLY A 44 -22.17 -4.27 26.86
N ASN A 45 -22.47 -4.44 28.14
CA ASN A 45 -21.92 -5.45 29.04
C ASN A 45 -22.68 -6.79 28.87
N SER A 46 -21.98 -7.92 28.68
CA SER A 46 -22.50 -9.26 29.02
C SER A 46 -21.39 -10.29 29.19
N GLU A 47 -21.52 -11.11 30.24
CA GLU A 47 -20.63 -12.18 30.70
C GLU A 47 -21.18 -13.58 30.30
N PRO A 48 -20.42 -14.69 30.46
CA PRO A 48 -20.12 -15.57 29.35
C PRO A 48 -20.79 -16.95 29.41
N GLY A 49 -21.05 -17.53 28.22
CA GLY A 49 -21.42 -18.93 28.03
C GLY A 49 -20.28 -19.71 27.43
N GLU A 50 -19.80 -20.70 28.16
CA GLU A 50 -18.70 -21.62 27.85
C GLU A 50 -19.03 -22.56 26.68
N GLN A 51 -18.31 -22.42 25.55
CA GLN A 51 -18.13 -23.50 24.57
C GLN A 51 -16.68 -23.50 24.07
N VAL A 52 -15.97 -24.57 24.43
CA VAL A 52 -14.62 -24.87 23.99
C VAL A 52 -14.70 -25.66 22.68
N SER A 53 -14.49 -24.98 21.55
CA SER A 53 -13.99 -25.60 20.31
C SER A 53 -13.65 -24.54 19.26
N ASP A 54 -12.44 -24.57 18.73
CA ASP A 54 -12.07 -24.00 17.42
C ASP A 54 -12.30 -22.49 17.20
N SER A 55 -12.36 -21.69 18.28
CA SER A 55 -12.68 -20.26 18.19
C SER A 55 -11.55 -19.40 17.65
N THR A 56 -10.28 -19.81 17.78
CA THR A 56 -9.15 -18.96 17.36
C THR A 56 -9.03 -18.86 15.84
N ALA A 57 -9.32 -19.94 15.11
CA ALA A 57 -9.35 -19.93 13.64
C ALA A 57 -10.61 -19.23 13.10
N GLN A 58 -11.74 -19.34 13.81
CA GLN A 58 -13.01 -18.74 13.43
C GLN A 58 -13.08 -17.24 13.75
N MET A 59 -12.46 -16.79 14.85
CA MET A 59 -12.33 -15.36 15.19
C MET A 59 -11.34 -14.64 14.25
N ALA A 60 -10.21 -15.28 13.89
CA ALA A 60 -9.28 -14.72 12.90
C ALA A 60 -9.90 -14.60 11.49
N ALA A 61 -10.99 -15.32 11.21
CA ALA A 61 -11.73 -15.23 9.94
C ALA A 61 -12.75 -14.08 9.90
N SER A 62 -13.25 -13.57 11.04
CA SER A 62 -14.30 -12.54 11.08
C SER A 62 -13.79 -11.11 11.30
N CYS A 63 -12.49 -10.95 11.49
CA CYS A 63 -11.88 -9.69 11.96
C CYS A 63 -11.95 -8.50 10.99
N ALA A 64 -12.18 -8.77 9.72
CA ALA A 64 -12.41 -7.77 8.69
C ALA A 64 -13.29 -8.40 7.62
N GLU A 65 -14.60 -8.53 7.91
CA GLU A 65 -15.56 -8.86 6.85
C GLU A 65 -15.39 -7.87 5.70
N ASP A 66 -15.34 -8.39 4.47
CA ASP A 66 -15.00 -7.61 3.27
C ASP A 66 -15.88 -6.34 3.14
N GLU A 67 -17.16 -6.43 3.54
CA GLU A 67 -18.12 -5.32 3.55
C GLU A 67 -17.74 -4.21 4.55
N ALA A 68 -17.34 -4.58 5.77
CA ALA A 68 -16.97 -3.65 6.82
C ALA A 68 -15.64 -2.93 6.48
N LEU A 69 -14.67 -3.68 5.94
CA LEU A 69 -13.43 -3.10 5.44
C LEU A 69 -13.71 -2.15 4.27
N HIS A 70 -14.58 -2.52 3.34
CA HIS A 70 -14.99 -1.67 2.23
C HIS A 70 -15.59 -0.34 2.74
N ALA A 71 -16.58 -0.39 3.63
CA ALA A 71 -17.20 0.81 4.21
C ALA A 71 -16.16 1.70 4.91
N LYS A 72 -15.22 1.09 5.66
CA LYS A 72 -14.13 1.83 6.31
C LYS A 72 -13.23 2.53 5.29
N LEU A 73 -12.83 1.85 4.22
CA LEU A 73 -11.97 2.41 3.17
C LEU A 73 -12.65 3.57 2.42
N LEU A 74 -13.94 3.46 2.14
CA LEU A 74 -14.72 4.56 1.56
C LEU A 74 -14.80 5.79 2.48
N SER A 75 -15.00 5.56 3.77
CA SER A 75 -15.02 6.63 4.78
C SER A 75 -13.67 7.36 4.87
N VAL A 76 -12.57 6.60 5.01
CA VAL A 76 -11.21 7.15 5.11
C VAL A 76 -10.82 7.90 3.84
N SER A 77 -11.08 7.32 2.67
CA SER A 77 -10.76 7.97 1.38
C SER A 77 -11.52 9.28 1.20
N THR A 78 -12.80 9.33 1.56
CA THR A 78 -13.60 10.56 1.56
C THR A 78 -13.01 11.64 2.48
N SER A 79 -12.59 11.26 3.69
CA SER A 79 -11.93 12.21 4.61
C SER A 79 -10.60 12.73 4.05
N LEU A 80 -9.77 11.86 3.46
CA LEU A 80 -8.49 12.27 2.87
C LEU A 80 -8.66 13.21 1.67
N GLU A 81 -9.68 12.98 0.83
CA GLU A 81 -10.03 13.87 -0.28
C GLU A 81 -10.45 15.26 0.20
N ALA A 82 -11.25 15.32 1.27
CA ALA A 82 -11.71 16.58 1.85
C ALA A 82 -10.55 17.45 2.36
N MET A 83 -9.42 16.84 2.75
CA MET A 83 -8.21 17.56 3.17
C MET A 83 -7.44 18.17 2.00
N LYS A 84 -7.73 17.79 0.74
CA LYS A 84 -7.06 18.28 -0.48
C LYS A 84 -5.53 18.23 -0.38
N LEU A 85 -4.99 17.12 0.12
CA LEU A 85 -3.56 16.95 0.38
C LEU A 85 -2.75 17.10 -0.92
N PRO A 86 -1.87 18.11 -1.05
CA PRO A 86 -1.01 18.27 -2.22
C PRO A 86 0.06 17.18 -2.27
N TYR A 87 0.66 16.94 -3.44
CA TYR A 87 1.71 15.94 -3.56
C TYR A 87 3.04 16.44 -2.96
N VAL A 88 3.30 16.11 -1.69
CA VAL A 88 4.50 16.50 -0.95
C VAL A 88 5.08 15.31 -0.21
N ALA A 89 6.15 14.72 -0.76
CA ALA A 89 6.77 13.49 -0.25
C ALA A 89 7.26 13.62 1.21
N SER A 90 7.85 14.76 1.56
CA SER A 90 8.33 15.05 2.92
C SER A 90 7.23 15.15 3.97
N LYS A 91 5.96 15.26 3.56
CA LYS A 91 4.79 15.29 4.46
C LYS A 91 3.99 13.98 4.42
N GLY A 92 4.50 12.94 3.74
CA GLY A 92 3.76 11.70 3.53
C GLY A 92 2.52 11.90 2.65
N GLN A 93 2.56 12.81 1.68
CA GLN A 93 1.43 13.11 0.80
C GLN A 93 1.68 12.68 -0.67
N ASP A 94 2.76 11.94 -0.91
CA ASP A 94 3.01 11.25 -2.18
C ASP A 94 2.23 9.92 -2.25
N CYS A 95 2.39 9.16 -3.34
CA CYS A 95 1.62 7.93 -3.56
C CYS A 95 1.75 6.91 -2.41
N SER A 96 2.96 6.62 -1.95
CA SER A 96 3.17 5.71 -0.81
C SER A 96 2.77 6.32 0.53
N GLY A 97 2.90 7.64 0.70
CA GLY A 97 2.45 8.32 1.91
C GLY A 97 0.93 8.24 2.10
N ILE A 98 0.15 8.42 1.02
CA ILE A 98 -1.31 8.23 1.05
C ILE A 98 -1.66 6.77 1.35
N TYR A 99 -0.93 5.80 0.78
CA TYR A 99 -1.07 4.40 1.16
C TYR A 99 -0.88 4.18 2.67
N HIS A 100 0.17 4.75 3.30
CA HIS A 100 0.36 4.61 4.75
C HIS A 100 -0.81 5.20 5.53
N LYS A 101 -1.35 6.36 5.14
CA LYS A 101 -2.54 6.93 5.80
C LYS A 101 -3.77 6.02 5.71
N MET A 102 -3.98 5.37 4.56
CA MET A 102 -5.03 4.37 4.39
C MET A 102 -4.79 3.17 5.33
N LYS A 103 -3.58 2.60 5.29
CA LYS A 103 -3.14 1.47 6.11
C LYS A 103 -3.26 1.74 7.60
N ASP A 104 -2.77 2.87 8.08
CA ASP A 104 -2.84 3.28 9.49
C ASP A 104 -4.30 3.41 9.96
N SER A 105 -5.17 3.95 9.09
CA SER A 105 -6.60 4.09 9.40
C SER A 105 -7.32 2.74 9.48
N VAL A 106 -6.90 1.75 8.69
CA VAL A 106 -7.40 0.37 8.78
C VAL A 106 -6.86 -0.29 10.05
N GLN A 107 -5.56 -0.21 10.29
CA GLN A 107 -4.91 -0.79 11.47
C GLN A 107 -5.53 -0.31 12.78
N GLN A 108 -5.85 0.98 12.89
CA GLN A 108 -6.48 1.55 14.09
C GLN A 108 -7.96 1.24 14.24
N TRP A 109 -8.62 0.87 13.14
CA TRP A 109 -10.04 0.50 13.15
C TRP A 109 -10.25 -0.96 13.53
N LEU A 110 -9.27 -1.83 13.26
CA LEU A 110 -9.35 -3.22 13.66
C LEU A 110 -9.55 -3.35 15.19
N PRO A 111 -10.48 -4.21 15.64
CA PRO A 111 -10.59 -4.60 17.04
C PRO A 111 -9.25 -5.09 17.61
N ALA A 112 -9.01 -4.94 18.92
CA ALA A 112 -7.72 -5.27 19.52
C ALA A 112 -7.34 -6.76 19.36
N ASP A 113 -8.31 -7.65 19.56
CA ASP A 113 -8.21 -9.09 19.33
C ASP A 113 -7.93 -9.42 17.85
N CYS A 114 -8.35 -8.56 16.93
CA CYS A 114 -8.04 -8.70 15.51
C CYS A 114 -6.68 -8.14 15.11
N ALA A 115 -6.29 -6.99 15.66
CA ALA A 115 -5.04 -6.31 15.33
C ALA A 115 -3.82 -7.21 15.59
N ASP A 116 -3.91 -8.07 16.60
CA ASP A 116 -2.87 -9.03 16.95
C ASP A 116 -2.68 -10.15 15.92
N HIS A 117 -3.59 -10.32 14.95
CA HIS A 117 -3.45 -11.30 13.86
C HIS A 117 -2.86 -10.71 12.57
N TYR A 118 -2.64 -9.40 12.51
CA TYR A 118 -2.15 -8.74 11.31
C TYR A 118 -0.81 -8.03 11.51
N LEU A 119 -0.08 -7.91 10.40
CA LEU A 119 1.15 -7.15 10.25
C LEU A 119 0.91 -6.04 9.23
N PHE A 120 1.58 -4.92 9.48
CA PHE A 120 1.53 -3.73 8.65
C PHE A 120 2.95 -3.18 8.49
N PRO A 121 3.34 -2.65 7.32
CA PRO A 121 4.63 -2.01 7.17
C PRO A 121 4.69 -0.74 8.01
N ASP A 122 5.81 -0.57 8.70
CA ASP A 122 6.14 0.64 9.45
C ASP A 122 6.48 1.80 8.48
N TYR A 123 5.99 3.00 8.77
CA TYR A 123 6.17 4.16 7.89
C TYR A 123 7.63 4.62 7.80
N ASP A 124 8.33 4.64 8.93
CA ASP A 124 9.70 5.19 9.01
C ASP A 124 10.72 4.21 8.42
N LEU A 125 10.45 2.91 8.50
CA LEU A 125 11.31 1.87 7.96
C LEU A 125 10.99 1.51 6.49
N ILE A 126 9.71 1.47 6.13
CA ILE A 126 9.21 0.91 4.85
C ILE A 126 8.44 1.98 4.09
N ARG A 127 9.14 3.02 3.62
CA ARG A 127 8.52 4.26 3.13
C ARG A 127 8.14 4.30 1.65
N SER A 128 9.01 3.77 0.78
CA SER A 128 8.83 3.86 -0.67
C SER A 128 7.95 2.73 -1.20
N SER A 129 7.27 2.94 -2.34
CA SER A 129 6.45 1.90 -2.98
C SER A 129 7.23 0.60 -3.26
N ARG A 130 8.53 0.70 -3.55
CA ARG A 130 9.42 -0.45 -3.75
C ARG A 130 9.74 -1.20 -2.46
N GLN A 131 10.00 -0.47 -1.36
CA GLN A 131 10.18 -1.09 -0.03
C GLN A 131 8.88 -1.75 0.44
N ILE A 132 7.73 -1.11 0.22
CA ILE A 132 6.43 -1.66 0.59
C ILE A 132 6.16 -2.97 -0.17
N ALA A 133 6.42 -3.01 -1.48
CA ALA A 133 6.29 -4.25 -2.25
C ALA A 133 7.22 -5.35 -1.73
N ASP A 134 8.49 -5.02 -1.47
CA ASP A 134 9.46 -5.97 -0.92
C ASP A 134 9.01 -6.53 0.44
N TRP A 135 8.51 -5.66 1.32
CA TRP A 135 7.97 -6.06 2.62
C TRP A 135 6.79 -7.03 2.46
N TYR A 136 5.82 -6.73 1.59
CA TYR A 136 4.71 -7.66 1.33
C TYR A 136 5.18 -8.99 0.77
N TYR A 137 6.24 -8.99 -0.06
CA TYR A 137 6.84 -10.20 -0.59
C TYR A 137 7.48 -11.04 0.52
N GLU A 138 8.29 -10.43 1.39
CA GLU A 138 8.90 -11.09 2.55
C GLU A 138 7.85 -11.68 3.50
N GLN A 139 6.70 -11.03 3.64
CA GLN A 139 5.60 -11.57 4.43
C GLN A 139 4.78 -12.67 3.74
N GLY A 140 4.99 -12.91 2.44
CA GLY A 140 4.23 -13.90 1.66
C GLY A 140 2.84 -13.40 1.23
N ASN A 141 2.61 -12.09 1.21
CA ASN A 141 1.35 -11.44 0.86
C ASN A 141 1.42 -10.64 -0.46
N LEU A 142 2.52 -10.71 -1.21
CA LEU A 142 2.63 -10.12 -2.54
C LEU A 142 2.41 -11.17 -3.63
N THR A 143 1.48 -10.91 -4.53
CA THR A 143 1.34 -11.62 -5.81
C THR A 143 1.94 -10.76 -6.93
N LEU A 144 2.86 -11.34 -7.71
CA LEU A 144 3.34 -10.74 -8.96
C LEU A 144 2.33 -10.98 -10.08
N VAL A 145 2.06 -9.96 -10.90
CA VAL A 145 0.95 -9.99 -11.88
C VAL A 145 1.48 -9.94 -13.30
N GLU A 146 1.63 -11.12 -13.90
CA GLU A 146 2.04 -11.28 -15.30
C GLU A 146 0.89 -11.04 -16.28
N ASP A 147 -0.30 -11.57 -15.95
CA ASP A 147 -1.51 -11.47 -16.76
C ASP A 147 -2.64 -10.81 -15.96
N PRO A 148 -2.89 -9.50 -16.16
CA PRO A 148 -3.87 -8.78 -15.37
C PRO A 148 -5.30 -9.30 -15.57
N MET A 149 -5.61 -9.94 -16.71
CA MET A 149 -6.95 -10.49 -16.95
C MET A 149 -7.19 -11.79 -16.19
N LYS A 150 -6.15 -12.62 -16.02
CA LYS A 150 -6.23 -13.82 -15.17
C LYS A 150 -6.31 -13.48 -13.69
N GLU A 151 -5.61 -12.44 -13.29
CA GLU A 151 -5.51 -12.04 -11.88
C GLU A 151 -6.60 -11.07 -11.44
N ARG A 152 -7.47 -10.59 -12.35
CA ARG A 152 -8.46 -9.52 -12.09
C ARG A 152 -9.35 -9.78 -10.87
N ASN A 153 -9.68 -11.04 -10.57
CA ASN A 153 -10.55 -11.39 -9.46
C ASN A 153 -9.84 -11.42 -8.09
N LYS A 154 -8.52 -11.18 -8.06
CA LYS A 154 -7.79 -10.86 -6.82
C LYS A 154 -7.99 -9.41 -6.38
N ILE A 155 -8.48 -8.55 -7.27
CA ILE A 155 -8.76 -7.15 -6.95
C ILE A 155 -10.02 -7.08 -6.09
N LYS A 156 -9.89 -6.55 -4.88
CA LYS A 156 -10.98 -6.34 -3.92
C LYS A 156 -10.72 -5.05 -3.12
N PRO A 157 -11.73 -4.47 -2.46
CA PRO A 157 -11.49 -3.41 -1.49
C PRO A 157 -10.41 -3.83 -0.47
N GLY A 158 -9.41 -3.00 -0.27
CA GLY A 158 -8.24 -3.29 0.55
C GLY A 158 -7.05 -3.89 -0.21
N SER A 159 -7.18 -4.18 -1.51
CA SER A 159 -6.01 -4.52 -2.33
C SER A 159 -5.07 -3.31 -2.47
N VAL A 160 -3.77 -3.56 -2.37
CA VAL A 160 -2.68 -2.62 -2.60
C VAL A 160 -2.11 -2.88 -3.98
N MET A 161 -2.26 -1.92 -4.89
CA MET A 161 -1.87 -2.06 -6.28
C MET A 161 -0.51 -1.41 -6.51
N PHE A 162 0.40 -2.11 -7.19
CA PHE A 162 1.71 -1.58 -7.59
C PHE A 162 1.78 -1.46 -9.10
N TYR A 163 2.21 -0.30 -9.58
CA TYR A 163 2.32 -0.03 -11.01
C TYR A 163 3.73 0.31 -11.46
N SER A 164 4.00 -0.08 -12.70
CA SER A 164 5.29 0.07 -13.34
C SER A 164 5.59 1.52 -13.77
N LYS A 165 6.78 1.72 -14.35
CA LYS A 165 7.11 2.94 -15.08
C LYS A 165 6.14 3.20 -16.25
N PRO A 166 5.74 4.46 -16.48
CA PRO A 166 4.89 4.82 -17.62
C PRO A 166 5.46 4.34 -18.95
N GLY A 167 4.60 3.77 -19.80
CA GLY A 167 4.95 3.35 -21.17
C GLY A 167 5.89 2.15 -21.25
N LYS A 168 6.24 1.51 -20.13
CA LYS A 168 7.06 0.28 -20.11
C LYS A 168 6.20 -0.93 -19.78
N ARG A 169 6.46 -2.02 -20.50
CA ARG A 169 5.91 -3.35 -20.23
C ARG A 169 7.00 -4.24 -19.69
N TYR A 170 6.69 -4.92 -18.60
CA TYR A 170 7.57 -5.86 -17.93
C TYR A 170 6.94 -7.25 -18.06
N THR A 171 7.81 -8.23 -18.23
CA THR A 171 7.50 -9.67 -18.31
C THR A 171 8.55 -10.41 -17.50
N ASN A 172 8.28 -11.64 -17.08
CA ASN A 172 9.18 -12.39 -16.19
C ASN A 172 9.48 -11.58 -14.92
N LEU A 173 8.41 -11.12 -14.29
CA LEU A 173 8.45 -10.33 -13.08
C LEU A 173 9.14 -11.11 -11.97
N SER A 174 10.09 -10.46 -11.31
CA SER A 174 10.71 -10.93 -10.07
C SER A 174 10.72 -9.79 -9.07
N ILE A 175 10.80 -10.10 -7.78
CA ILE A 175 10.84 -9.06 -6.76
C ILE A 175 12.06 -8.14 -6.95
N GLU A 176 13.21 -8.69 -7.36
CA GLU A 176 14.44 -7.92 -7.61
C GLU A 176 14.28 -6.92 -8.74
N LEU A 177 13.60 -7.31 -9.84
CA LEU A 177 13.27 -6.42 -10.95
C LEU A 177 12.34 -5.29 -10.51
N LEU A 178 11.33 -5.64 -9.71
CA LEU A 178 10.31 -4.69 -9.28
C LEU A 178 10.85 -3.66 -8.29
N THR A 179 11.64 -4.11 -7.32
CA THR A 179 12.05 -3.30 -6.16
C THR A 179 13.45 -2.71 -6.30
N ALA A 180 14.34 -3.35 -7.07
CA ALA A 180 15.76 -3.04 -7.09
C ALA A 180 16.40 -2.99 -5.68
N LYS A 181 16.01 -3.92 -4.80
CA LYS A 181 16.49 -4.04 -3.40
C LYS A 181 18.01 -3.95 -3.27
N ASN A 182 18.75 -4.73 -4.08
CA ASN A 182 20.22 -4.76 -4.10
C ASN A 182 20.86 -3.43 -4.56
N GLN A 183 20.06 -2.47 -4.99
CA GLN A 183 20.47 -1.14 -5.42
C GLN A 183 19.71 -0.07 -4.62
N ASN A 184 19.51 -0.36 -3.32
CA ASN A 184 18.90 0.52 -2.32
C ASN A 184 17.52 1.05 -2.73
N TYR A 185 16.69 0.21 -3.34
CA TYR A 185 15.35 0.58 -3.80
C TYR A 185 15.33 1.79 -4.73
N SER A 186 16.39 1.96 -5.53
CA SER A 186 16.55 3.10 -6.42
C SER A 186 15.49 3.16 -7.52
N SER A 187 15.45 4.29 -8.23
CA SER A 187 14.49 4.54 -9.30
C SER A 187 14.64 3.62 -10.51
N ILE A 188 15.64 2.73 -10.56
CA ILE A 188 15.78 1.72 -11.62
C ILE A 188 14.73 0.61 -11.50
N GLY A 189 14.23 0.32 -10.28
CA GLY A 189 13.19 -0.67 -10.03
C GLY A 189 11.95 -0.39 -10.88
N ALA A 190 11.23 -1.44 -11.27
CA ALA A 190 10.10 -1.29 -12.18
C ALA A 190 8.93 -0.54 -11.53
N ILE A 191 8.68 -0.72 -10.22
CA ILE A 191 7.59 -0.06 -9.50
C ILE A 191 7.88 1.44 -9.39
N MET A 192 6.89 2.25 -9.77
CA MET A 192 6.91 3.72 -9.67
C MET A 192 5.70 4.29 -8.95
N HIS A 193 4.62 3.52 -8.82
CA HIS A 193 3.37 4.01 -8.26
C HIS A 193 2.68 2.95 -7.42
N ILE A 194 1.90 3.41 -6.45
CA ILE A 194 1.15 2.56 -5.52
C ILE A 194 -0.20 3.23 -5.21
N GLY A 195 -1.22 2.43 -4.92
CA GLY A 195 -2.49 2.92 -4.39
C GLY A 195 -3.26 1.81 -3.68
N THR A 196 -4.35 2.20 -3.01
CA THR A 196 -5.25 1.26 -2.32
C THR A 196 -6.59 1.20 -3.03
N VAL A 197 -7.06 0.02 -3.37
CA VAL A 197 -8.39 -0.20 -3.92
C VAL A 197 -9.41 0.03 -2.83
N VAL A 198 -10.37 0.91 -3.10
CA VAL A 198 -11.44 1.26 -2.15
C VAL A 198 -12.81 0.81 -2.61
N ASP A 199 -12.97 0.41 -3.87
CA ASP A 199 -14.23 -0.10 -4.43
C ASP A 199 -13.95 -0.91 -5.71
N VAL A 200 -14.83 -1.85 -6.04
CA VAL A 200 -14.72 -2.72 -7.23
C VAL A 200 -16.08 -2.89 -7.92
N GLU A 201 -16.08 -2.79 -9.24
CA GLU A 201 -17.24 -3.11 -10.08
C GLU A 201 -17.03 -4.48 -10.73
N LYS A 202 -18.06 -5.32 -10.69
CA LYS A 202 -18.05 -6.67 -11.25
C LYS A 202 -19.12 -6.85 -12.33
N ASP A 203 -18.82 -7.66 -13.35
CA ASP A 203 -19.80 -8.09 -14.34
C ASP A 203 -20.80 -9.12 -13.77
N GLU A 204 -21.80 -9.50 -14.56
CA GLU A 204 -22.81 -10.51 -14.21
C GLU A 204 -22.22 -11.90 -13.88
N LYS A 205 -20.98 -12.16 -14.30
CA LYS A 205 -20.24 -13.40 -14.03
C LYS A 205 -19.35 -13.28 -12.79
N GLY A 206 -19.43 -12.17 -12.07
CA GLY A 206 -18.63 -11.89 -10.88
C GLY A 206 -17.18 -11.49 -11.17
N ASN A 207 -16.83 -11.20 -12.42
CA ASN A 207 -15.49 -10.75 -12.77
C ASN A 207 -15.31 -9.26 -12.53
N VAL A 208 -14.19 -8.86 -11.95
CA VAL A 208 -13.84 -7.44 -11.84
C VAL A 208 -13.66 -6.84 -13.23
N VAL A 209 -14.37 -5.75 -13.50
CA VAL A 209 -14.27 -4.98 -14.76
C VAL A 209 -13.70 -3.59 -14.55
N GLN A 210 -13.85 -3.03 -13.34
CA GLN A 210 -13.32 -1.73 -12.95
C GLN A 210 -13.05 -1.69 -11.43
N TYR A 211 -12.15 -0.82 -10.99
CA TYR A 211 -11.97 -0.51 -9.57
C TYR A 211 -11.66 0.97 -9.34
N THR A 212 -11.96 1.40 -8.11
CA THR A 212 -11.62 2.75 -7.62
C THR A 212 -10.37 2.68 -6.75
N LEU A 213 -9.37 3.50 -7.05
CA LEU A 213 -8.08 3.56 -6.36
C LEU A 213 -7.93 4.86 -5.59
N MET A 214 -7.62 4.81 -4.30
CA MET A 214 -7.17 5.96 -3.51
C MET A 214 -5.64 6.03 -3.52
N HIS A 215 -5.08 7.17 -3.94
CA HIS A 215 -3.62 7.37 -4.03
C HIS A 215 -3.22 8.85 -4.04
N GLY A 216 -1.95 9.11 -3.74
CA GLY A 216 -1.34 10.42 -4.01
C GLY A 216 -1.05 10.55 -5.51
N ARG A 217 -1.54 11.61 -6.15
CA ARG A 217 -1.54 11.72 -7.62
C ARG A 217 -0.25 12.32 -8.19
N ASN A 218 -0.12 13.64 -8.16
CA ASN A 218 1.06 14.37 -8.64
C ASN A 218 0.99 15.83 -8.17
N GLU A 219 2.03 16.62 -8.47
CA GLU A 219 2.12 18.03 -8.05
C GLU A 219 0.95 18.92 -8.50
N ARG A 220 0.19 18.53 -9.54
CA ARG A 220 -0.96 19.29 -10.06
C ARG A 220 -2.29 18.88 -9.44
N HIS A 221 -2.37 17.68 -8.86
CA HIS A 221 -3.62 17.11 -8.37
C HIS A 221 -3.45 16.56 -6.96
N PRO A 222 -4.33 16.94 -6.02
CA PRO A 222 -4.26 16.41 -4.66
C PRO A 222 -4.51 14.90 -4.66
N ALA A 223 -4.23 14.26 -3.52
CA ALA A 223 -4.65 12.89 -3.28
C ALA A 223 -6.16 12.74 -3.52
N SER A 224 -6.54 11.75 -4.33
CA SER A 224 -7.94 11.48 -4.62
C SER A 224 -8.17 10.05 -5.05
N ARG A 225 -9.43 9.65 -5.02
CA ARG A 225 -9.91 8.46 -5.71
C ARG A 225 -9.88 8.69 -7.22
N THR A 226 -9.61 7.63 -7.95
CA THR A 226 -9.72 7.56 -9.41
C THR A 226 -10.33 6.23 -9.82
N ASP A 227 -11.19 6.24 -10.83
CA ASP A 227 -12.06 5.11 -11.24
C ASP A 227 -11.82 4.65 -12.68
N PHE A 228 -10.87 5.24 -13.41
CA PHE A 228 -10.59 4.87 -14.81
C PHE A 228 -9.83 3.53 -14.96
N HIS A 229 -9.65 2.78 -13.88
CA HIS A 229 -8.88 1.53 -13.85
C HIS A 229 -9.77 0.34 -14.21
N LYS A 230 -9.73 -0.06 -15.47
CA LYS A 230 -10.65 -1.06 -16.04
C LYS A 230 -9.95 -2.01 -17.00
N GLU A 231 -10.61 -3.11 -17.32
CA GLU A 231 -10.11 -4.11 -18.28
C GLU A 231 -9.73 -3.47 -19.63
N VAL A 232 -10.52 -2.50 -20.10
CA VAL A 232 -10.27 -1.72 -21.32
C VAL A 232 -10.26 -0.24 -20.98
N GLN A 233 -9.09 0.31 -20.62
CA GLN A 233 -8.96 1.71 -20.15
C GLN A 233 -9.41 2.74 -21.19
N SER A 234 -9.14 2.52 -22.48
CA SER A 234 -9.59 3.40 -23.55
C SER A 234 -9.80 2.62 -24.84
N LYS A 235 -11.00 2.78 -25.44
CA LYS A 235 -11.29 2.24 -26.78
C LYS A 235 -10.47 2.92 -27.87
N SER A 236 -10.11 4.20 -27.69
CA SER A 236 -9.30 4.96 -28.65
C SER A 236 -7.79 4.74 -28.49
N ASN A 237 -7.35 4.19 -27.36
CA ASN A 237 -5.96 3.83 -27.12
C ASN A 237 -5.86 2.40 -26.58
N PRO A 238 -5.90 1.39 -27.47
CA PRO A 238 -5.86 -0.02 -27.08
C PRO A 238 -4.51 -0.46 -26.50
N ASN A 239 -3.48 0.38 -26.54
CA ASN A 239 -2.14 0.06 -26.02
C ASN A 239 -2.03 0.27 -24.50
N LEU A 240 -3.04 0.87 -23.86
CA LEU A 240 -3.06 0.97 -22.40
C LEU A 240 -3.22 -0.42 -21.77
N PRO A 241 -2.48 -0.72 -20.69
CA PRO A 241 -2.54 -2.04 -20.07
C PRO A 241 -3.90 -2.23 -19.37
N ALA A 242 -4.47 -3.42 -19.41
CA ALA A 242 -5.66 -3.72 -18.60
C ALA A 242 -5.39 -3.43 -17.12
N PHE A 243 -6.37 -2.82 -16.44
CA PHE A 243 -6.31 -2.50 -15.01
C PHE A 243 -5.11 -1.63 -14.58
N GLY A 244 -4.46 -0.94 -15.53
CA GLY A 244 -3.33 -0.08 -15.23
C GLY A 244 -3.69 1.27 -14.63
N ASN A 245 -2.65 2.04 -14.33
CA ASN A 245 -2.75 3.46 -14.03
C ASN A 245 -2.26 4.26 -15.25
N TRP A 246 -3.18 4.59 -16.16
CA TRP A 246 -2.84 5.09 -17.49
C TRP A 246 -1.87 4.14 -18.21
N SER A 247 -0.70 4.61 -18.63
CA SER A 247 0.29 3.80 -19.35
C SER A 247 1.14 2.90 -18.44
N GLN A 248 0.98 3.01 -17.11
CA GLN A 248 1.67 2.17 -16.13
C GLN A 248 0.97 0.81 -16.02
N GLN A 249 1.73 -0.27 -16.16
CA GLN A 249 1.24 -1.64 -16.02
C GLN A 249 1.03 -1.99 -14.56
N TRP A 250 -0.07 -2.67 -14.23
CA TRP A 250 -0.24 -3.32 -12.94
C TRP A 250 0.70 -4.52 -12.86
N VAL A 251 1.65 -4.50 -11.91
CA VAL A 251 2.75 -5.48 -11.83
C VAL A 251 2.76 -6.31 -10.55
N ALA A 252 2.09 -5.86 -9.49
CA ALA A 252 1.91 -6.63 -8.28
C ALA A 252 0.67 -6.18 -7.51
N ILE A 253 0.17 -7.06 -6.65
CA ILE A 253 -0.95 -6.83 -5.75
C ILE A 253 -0.67 -7.47 -4.39
N ALA A 254 -1.13 -6.84 -3.32
CA ALA A 254 -1.14 -7.39 -1.96
C ALA A 254 -2.45 -7.05 -1.26
N ASP A 255 -2.76 -7.71 -0.14
CA ASP A 255 -3.82 -7.26 0.77
C ASP A 255 -3.25 -6.24 1.78
N ILE A 256 -3.96 -5.14 2.05
CA ILE A 256 -3.47 -4.04 2.92
C ILE A 256 -3.12 -4.49 4.35
N ALA A 257 -3.75 -5.58 4.81
CA ALA A 257 -3.46 -6.21 6.09
C ALA A 257 -2.83 -7.59 5.82
N THR A 258 -1.61 -7.81 6.30
CA THR A 258 -0.93 -9.10 6.13
C THR A 258 -1.23 -9.99 7.32
N LYS A 259 -1.83 -11.16 7.12
CA LYS A 259 -2.03 -12.11 8.22
C LYS A 259 -0.67 -12.58 8.76
N LYS A 260 -0.50 -12.58 10.08
CA LYS A 260 0.62 -13.26 10.73
C LYS A 260 0.54 -14.74 10.33
N ARG A 261 1.66 -15.34 9.95
CA ARG A 261 1.73 -16.79 9.81
C ARG A 261 1.46 -17.36 11.20
N GLY A 262 0.51 -18.29 11.32
CA GLY A 262 0.36 -19.03 12.57
C GLY A 262 1.69 -19.70 12.91
N GLU A 263 1.94 -19.96 14.20
CA GLU A 263 3.17 -20.63 14.69
C GLU A 263 3.36 -22.06 14.17
N GLU A 264 2.57 -22.50 13.20
CA GLU A 264 2.77 -23.77 12.50
C GLU A 264 3.83 -23.59 11.42
N GLY A 265 5.03 -24.11 11.72
CA GLY A 265 6.26 -24.05 10.93
C GLY A 265 6.13 -24.45 9.46
N ILE A 266 5.67 -23.52 8.63
CA ILE A 266 5.79 -23.59 7.18
C ILE A 266 6.92 -22.65 6.77
N GLU A 267 8.04 -23.26 6.36
CA GLU A 267 9.19 -22.57 5.79
C GLU A 267 8.78 -21.74 4.56
N ALA A 268 9.36 -20.54 4.44
CA ALA A 268 9.20 -19.70 3.27
C ALA A 268 9.78 -20.38 2.01
N PRO A 269 9.25 -20.10 0.80
CA PRO A 269 9.87 -20.54 -0.45
C PRO A 269 11.25 -19.89 -0.69
#